data_AF-A0A453I7A3-F1
#
_entry.id   AF-A0A453I7A3-F1
#
_cell.length_a   1.000
_cell.length_b   1.000
_cell.length_c   1.000
_cell.angle_alpha   90.00
_cell.angle_beta   90.00
_cell.angle_gamma   90.00
#
_symmetry.space_group_name_H-M   'P 1'
#
loop_
_entity.id
_entity.type
_entity.pdbx_description
1 polymer ?
#
loop_
_entity_poly.entity_id
_entity_poly.type
_entity_poly.pdbx_seq_one_letter_code
_entity_poly.pdbx_strand_id
1 'polypeptide(L)'
;TGVSLRYMTEFGARPTERNLLLSAQFLHKELPIRIARRALDLDSLPFGLSHKPAVLKVRDWYLDSFRDIRYFPEVSNQDDELAFTQMIKMIRVRHTNVVPTMALGVQQLKKDLGGTKAFPSGINEIHQFLDRFYMSRIGIRMLIGQHVALHDPDPEPGVIGLINTRLSPMLVARLASEDARAICMREYGSAPDVNIYGHPDFTFP
;
A
#
# COMPACT_ATOMS: atom_id res chain seq x y z
N THR A 1 -8.06 14.12 0.48
CA THR A 1 -9.47 13.82 0.80
C THR A 1 -9.61 12.42 1.38
N GLY A 2 -10.42 12.19 2.42
CA GLY A 2 -10.72 10.83 2.89
C GLY A 2 -11.67 10.14 1.91
N VAL A 3 -11.48 8.84 1.63
CA VAL A 3 -12.39 8.04 0.79
C VAL A 3 -12.86 6.85 1.62
N SER A 4 -14.18 6.69 1.76
CA SER A 4 -14.75 5.57 2.54
C SER A 4 -14.81 4.29 1.70
N LEU A 5 -14.77 3.13 2.36
CA LEU A 5 -14.97 1.84 1.69
C LEU A 5 -16.34 1.77 1.00
N ARG A 6 -17.38 2.33 1.63
CA ARG A 6 -18.72 2.44 1.04
C ARG A 6 -18.69 3.19 -0.30
N TYR A 7 -18.01 4.33 -0.36
CA TYR A 7 -17.86 5.09 -1.60
C TYR A 7 -17.13 4.27 -2.67
N MET A 8 -16.03 3.59 -2.32
CA MET A 8 -15.29 2.73 -3.26
C MET A 8 -16.15 1.58 -3.80
N THR A 9 -16.99 0.99 -2.94
CA THR A 9 -17.87 -0.13 -3.28
C THR A 9 -19.02 0.31 -4.19
N GLU A 10 -19.75 1.36 -3.81
CA GLU A 10 -20.87 1.90 -4.60
C GLU A 10 -20.40 2.36 -5.98
N PHE A 11 -19.25 3.01 -6.04
CA PHE A 11 -18.65 3.49 -7.28
C PHE A 11 -18.16 2.34 -8.17
N GLY A 12 -17.54 1.31 -7.58
CA GLY A 12 -16.99 0.17 -8.31
C GLY A 12 -17.99 -0.92 -8.69
N ALA A 13 -19.18 -0.96 -8.07
CA ALA A 13 -20.16 -2.04 -8.25
C ALA A 13 -20.62 -2.23 -9.71
N ARG A 14 -20.55 -1.17 -10.51
CA ARG A 14 -20.79 -1.22 -11.97
C ARG A 14 -19.70 -0.41 -12.66
N PRO A 15 -18.57 -1.03 -13.05
CA PRO A 15 -17.54 -0.34 -13.79
C PRO A 15 -18.09 0.02 -15.17
N THR A 16 -18.20 1.32 -15.43
CA THR A 16 -18.52 1.87 -16.75
C THR A 16 -17.34 2.73 -17.17
N GLU A 17 -17.16 2.95 -18.46
CA GLU A 17 -16.11 3.85 -18.97
C GLU A 17 -16.15 5.22 -18.29
N ARG A 18 -17.37 5.74 -18.06
CA ARG A 18 -17.57 6.99 -17.31
C ARG A 18 -17.08 6.91 -15.86
N ASN A 19 -17.38 5.83 -15.15
CA ASN A 19 -16.93 5.66 -13.76
C ASN A 19 -15.40 5.49 -13.71
N LEU A 20 -14.80 4.71 -14.62
CA LEU A 20 -13.36 4.56 -14.68
C LEU A 20 -12.66 5.89 -14.96
N LEU A 21 -13.17 6.68 -15.91
CA LEU A 21 -12.69 8.02 -16.19
C LEU A 21 -12.77 8.96 -14.97
N LEU A 22 -13.91 9.00 -14.28
CA LEU A 22 -14.08 9.80 -13.06
C LEU A 22 -13.11 9.35 -11.95
N SER A 23 -12.86 8.05 -11.82
CA SER A 23 -11.89 7.50 -10.88
C SER A 23 -10.46 7.93 -11.22
N ALA A 24 -10.07 7.84 -12.49
CA ALA A 24 -8.75 8.28 -12.95
C ALA A 24 -8.55 9.79 -12.73
N GLN A 25 -9.55 10.62 -13.04
CA GLN A 25 -9.51 12.07 -12.77
C GLN A 25 -9.36 12.37 -11.28
N PHE A 26 -10.09 11.66 -10.41
CA PHE A 26 -9.95 11.77 -8.97
C PHE A 26 -8.52 11.42 -8.52
N LEU A 27 -7.97 10.32 -9.03
CA LEU A 27 -6.60 9.87 -8.71
C LEU A 27 -5.53 10.83 -9.24
N HIS A 28 -5.68 11.35 -10.45
CA HIS A 28 -4.79 12.34 -11.06
C HIS A 28 -4.70 13.60 -10.20
N LYS A 29 -5.81 14.01 -9.56
CA LYS A 29 -5.84 15.13 -8.61
C LYS A 29 -5.26 14.78 -7.23
N GLU A 30 -5.58 13.62 -6.67
CA GLU A 30 -5.28 13.29 -5.28
C GLU A 30 -3.90 12.65 -5.06
N LEU A 31 -3.43 11.82 -5.99
CA LEU A 31 -2.17 11.09 -5.84
C LEU A 31 -0.93 12.01 -5.75
N PRO A 32 -0.77 13.07 -6.56
CA PRO A 32 0.37 13.98 -6.45
C PRO A 32 0.51 14.56 -5.04
N ILE A 33 -0.60 14.98 -4.44
CA ILE A 33 -0.62 15.56 -3.09
C ILE A 33 -0.14 14.53 -2.07
N ARG A 34 -0.69 13.30 -2.13
CA ARG A 34 -0.35 12.24 -1.17
C ARG A 34 1.09 11.77 -1.32
N ILE A 35 1.57 11.64 -2.55
CA ILE A 35 2.95 11.19 -2.86
C ILE A 35 3.96 12.26 -2.48
N ALA A 36 3.72 13.54 -2.83
CA ALA A 36 4.59 14.64 -2.43
C ALA A 36 4.74 14.71 -0.90
N ARG A 37 3.64 14.54 -0.16
CA ARG A 37 3.67 14.54 1.30
C ARG A 37 4.51 13.39 1.87
N ARG A 38 4.55 12.23 1.22
CA ARG A 38 5.44 11.12 1.62
C ARG A 38 6.91 11.42 1.35
N ALA A 39 7.23 12.08 0.24
CA ALA A 39 8.61 12.52 -0.01
C ALA A 39 9.07 13.51 1.07
N LEU A 40 8.23 14.48 1.42
CA LEU A 40 8.50 15.45 2.50
C LEU A 40 8.61 14.77 3.87
N ASP A 41 7.74 13.82 4.16
CA ASP A 41 7.82 13.04 5.41
C ASP A 41 9.21 12.38 5.49
N LEU A 42 9.67 11.71 4.43
CA LEU A 42 10.97 11.02 4.41
C LEU A 42 12.16 11.97 4.61
N ASP A 43 12.10 13.20 4.10
CA ASP A 43 13.13 14.22 4.35
C ASP A 43 13.17 14.68 5.82
N SER A 44 12.02 14.65 6.50
CA SER A 44 11.87 15.08 7.91
C SER A 44 12.20 14.00 8.95
N LEU A 45 12.66 12.83 8.52
CA LEU A 45 12.95 11.71 9.41
C LEU A 45 14.04 12.04 10.45
N PRO A 46 13.83 11.76 11.74
CA PRO A 46 14.70 12.22 12.83
C PRO A 46 16.00 11.42 12.93
N PHE A 47 16.90 11.87 13.81
CA PHE A 47 18.17 11.20 14.16
C PHE A 47 19.11 10.94 12.95
N GLY A 48 18.95 11.73 11.88
CA GLY A 48 19.69 11.53 10.64
C GLY A 48 19.26 10.31 9.84
N LEU A 49 18.10 9.71 10.15
CA LEU A 49 17.53 8.61 9.38
C LEU A 49 17.19 9.04 7.94
N SER A 50 16.77 10.30 7.74
CA SER A 50 16.52 10.89 6.42
C SER A 50 17.75 10.84 5.50
N HIS A 51 18.96 10.87 6.06
CA HIS A 51 20.21 10.83 5.30
C HIS A 51 20.71 9.41 4.98
N LYS A 52 20.02 8.36 5.46
CA LYS A 52 20.48 6.99 5.21
C LYS A 52 20.27 6.62 3.74
N PRO A 53 21.25 5.99 3.07
CA PRO A 53 21.16 5.69 1.63
C PRO A 53 19.88 4.95 1.23
N ALA A 54 19.41 4.03 2.07
CA ALA A 54 18.18 3.29 1.80
C ALA A 54 16.94 4.20 1.89
N VAL A 55 16.90 5.15 2.82
CA VAL A 55 15.79 6.11 2.97
C VAL A 55 15.77 7.10 1.80
N LEU A 56 16.94 7.61 1.40
CA LEU A 56 17.09 8.46 0.22
C LEU A 56 16.57 7.75 -1.05
N LYS A 57 16.91 6.47 -1.23
CA LYS A 57 16.39 5.67 -2.34
C LYS A 57 14.86 5.59 -2.35
N VAL A 58 14.23 5.41 -1.18
CA VAL A 58 12.77 5.40 -1.06
C VAL A 58 12.21 6.78 -1.40
N ARG A 59 12.81 7.86 -0.90
CA ARG A 59 12.39 9.22 -1.21
C ARG A 59 12.44 9.48 -2.72
N ASP A 60 13.52 9.08 -3.37
CA ASP A 60 13.68 9.27 -4.82
C ASP A 60 12.59 8.53 -5.61
N TRP A 61 12.17 7.32 -5.18
CA TRP A 61 11.00 6.65 -5.77
C TRP A 61 9.70 7.45 -5.66
N TYR A 62 9.47 8.14 -4.53
CA TYR A 62 8.31 9.01 -4.36
C TYR A 62 8.43 10.27 -5.22
N LEU A 63 9.63 10.84 -5.36
CA LEU A 63 9.86 12.01 -6.24
C LEU A 63 9.64 11.65 -7.72
N ASP A 64 10.13 10.51 -8.18
CA ASP A 64 9.90 10.04 -9.55
C ASP A 64 8.41 9.77 -9.79
N SER A 65 7.74 9.10 -8.86
CA SER A 65 6.29 8.90 -8.96
C SER A 65 5.50 10.20 -8.94
N PHE A 66 5.95 11.21 -8.20
CA PHE A 66 5.34 12.54 -8.21
C PHE A 66 5.50 13.21 -9.57
N ARG A 67 6.71 13.15 -10.15
CA ARG A 67 6.99 13.68 -11.49
C ARG A 67 6.11 13.00 -12.55
N ASP A 68 6.05 11.67 -12.54
CA ASP A 68 5.24 10.89 -13.48
C ASP A 68 3.79 11.39 -13.50
N ILE A 69 3.16 11.56 -12.34
CA ILE A 69 1.76 12.00 -12.27
C ILE A 69 1.64 13.48 -12.63
N ARG A 70 2.59 14.32 -12.19
CA ARG A 70 2.53 15.77 -12.42
C ARG A 70 2.67 16.14 -13.90
N TYR A 71 3.45 15.37 -14.66
CA TYR A 71 3.64 15.56 -16.10
C TYR A 71 2.64 14.78 -16.94
N PHE A 72 1.85 13.89 -16.35
CA PHE A 72 0.77 13.22 -17.06
C PHE A 72 -0.31 14.24 -17.46
N PRO A 73 -0.74 14.28 -18.75
CA PRO A 73 -1.74 15.23 -19.22
C PRO A 73 -3.09 15.06 -18.51
N GLU A 74 -4.00 16.01 -18.67
CA GLU A 74 -5.34 15.88 -18.11
C GLU A 74 -6.05 14.64 -18.68
N VAL A 75 -6.66 13.85 -17.79
CA VAL A 75 -7.40 12.63 -18.19
C VAL A 75 -8.79 13.04 -18.65
N SER A 76 -9.01 13.11 -19.96
CA SER A 76 -10.23 13.66 -20.56
C SER A 76 -11.13 12.62 -21.23
N ASN A 77 -10.54 11.50 -21.65
CA ASN A 77 -11.21 10.45 -22.40
C ASN A 77 -10.70 9.06 -21.97
N GLN A 78 -11.23 8.01 -22.60
CA GLN A 78 -10.91 6.62 -22.27
C GLN A 78 -9.47 6.22 -22.60
N ASP A 79 -8.89 6.73 -23.69
CA ASP A 79 -7.50 6.43 -24.03
C ASP A 79 -6.54 7.05 -23.01
N ASP A 80 -6.82 8.28 -22.57
CA ASP A 80 -6.08 8.93 -21.48
C ASP A 80 -6.20 8.14 -20.17
N GLU A 81 -7.39 7.65 -19.86
CA GLU A 81 -7.71 6.86 -18.67
C GLU A 81 -6.90 5.55 -18.63
N LEU A 82 -6.85 4.84 -19.75
CA LEU A 82 -6.06 3.61 -19.88
C LEU A 82 -4.56 3.90 -19.77
N ALA A 83 -4.07 4.95 -20.42
CA ALA A 83 -2.67 5.37 -20.30
C ALA A 83 -2.31 5.76 -18.85
N PHE A 84 -3.20 6.48 -18.17
CA PHE A 84 -3.03 6.84 -16.77
C PHE A 84 -3.01 5.60 -15.87
N THR A 85 -3.91 4.65 -16.12
CA THR A 85 -3.97 3.36 -15.42
C THR A 85 -2.64 2.61 -15.51
N GLN A 86 -2.02 2.56 -16.69
CA GLN A 86 -0.71 1.92 -16.86
C GLN A 86 0.39 2.64 -16.09
N MET A 87 0.40 3.98 -16.11
CA MET A 87 1.37 4.76 -15.34
C MET A 87 1.24 4.51 -13.83
N ILE A 88 0.04 4.51 -13.25
CA ILE A 88 -0.13 4.25 -11.82
C ILE A 88 0.14 2.78 -11.44
N LYS A 89 -0.06 1.83 -12.37
CA LYS A 89 0.42 0.44 -12.21
C LYS A 89 1.94 0.41 -12.04
N MET A 90 2.69 1.16 -12.85
CA MET A 90 4.14 1.27 -12.73
C MET A 90 4.58 1.91 -11.41
N ILE A 91 3.86 2.91 -10.92
CA ILE A 91 4.09 3.49 -9.58
C ILE A 91 3.92 2.42 -8.48
N ARG A 92 2.85 1.59 -8.56
CA ARG A 92 2.62 0.50 -7.60
C ARG A 92 3.80 -0.48 -7.57
N VAL A 93 4.35 -0.82 -8.73
CA VAL A 93 5.51 -1.71 -8.88
C VAL A 93 6.78 -1.07 -8.31
N ARG A 94 7.06 0.19 -8.65
CA ARG A 94 8.20 0.96 -8.11
C ARG A 94 8.21 0.96 -6.58
N HIS A 95 7.03 1.06 -5.98
CA HIS A 95 6.88 1.12 -4.53
C HIS A 95 6.83 -0.26 -3.83
N THR A 96 7.00 -1.39 -4.53
CA THR A 96 6.92 -2.74 -3.94
C THR A 96 7.91 -2.91 -2.78
N ASN A 97 9.16 -2.45 -2.97
CA ASN A 97 10.24 -2.68 -2.00
C ASN A 97 10.41 -1.57 -0.96
N VAL A 98 9.43 -0.67 -0.79
CA VAL A 98 9.51 0.43 0.20
C VAL A 98 9.72 -0.09 1.62
N VAL A 99 8.93 -1.05 2.08
CA VAL A 99 9.01 -1.57 3.46
C VAL A 99 10.37 -2.20 3.77
N PRO A 100 10.88 -3.19 2.98
CA PRO A 100 12.19 -3.77 3.26
C PRO A 100 13.31 -2.73 3.12
N THR A 101 13.22 -1.79 2.18
CA THR A 101 14.23 -0.73 2.02
C THR A 101 14.24 0.22 3.21
N MET A 102 13.09 0.60 3.75
CA MET A 102 13.00 1.40 4.98
C MET A 102 13.58 0.65 6.18
N ALA A 103 13.33 -0.67 6.29
CA ALA A 103 13.92 -1.50 7.34
C ALA A 103 15.45 -1.51 7.26
N LEU A 104 16.02 -1.57 6.04
CA LEU A 104 17.47 -1.41 5.82
C LEU A 104 17.96 -0.04 6.28
N GLY A 105 17.21 1.04 6.04
CA GLY A 105 17.53 2.39 6.52
C GLY A 105 17.61 2.47 8.05
N VAL A 106 16.63 1.88 8.74
CA VAL A 106 16.64 1.79 10.21
C VAL A 106 17.82 0.96 10.70
N GLN A 107 18.16 -0.13 10.00
CA GLN A 107 19.33 -0.95 10.33
C GLN A 107 20.65 -0.19 10.13
N GLN A 108 20.77 0.63 9.07
CA GLN A 108 21.93 1.50 8.85
C GLN A 108 22.09 2.49 10.00
N LEU A 109 21.00 3.14 10.43
CA LEU A 109 21.02 3.99 11.61
C LEU A 109 21.44 3.24 12.88
N LYS A 110 20.94 2.02 13.10
CA LYS A 110 21.32 1.18 14.24
C LYS A 110 22.82 0.94 14.31
N LYS A 111 23.46 0.70 13.17
CA LYS A 111 24.91 0.47 13.11
C LYS A 111 25.68 1.73 13.49
N ASP A 112 25.29 2.88 12.95
CA ASP A 112 25.99 4.15 13.17
C ASP A 112 25.92 4.63 14.63
N LEU A 113 24.84 4.26 15.34
CA LEU A 113 24.65 4.60 16.75
C LEU A 113 25.38 3.66 17.73
N GLY A 114 26.14 2.66 17.25
CA GLY A 114 26.85 1.70 18.11
C GLY A 114 26.07 0.41 18.40
N GLY A 115 25.07 0.09 17.57
CA GLY A 115 24.31 -1.15 17.63
C GLY A 115 23.02 -1.06 18.47
N THR A 116 22.35 -2.21 18.62
CA THR A 116 21.00 -2.32 19.22
C THR A 116 20.90 -1.81 20.66
N LYS A 117 22.02 -1.77 21.39
CA LYS A 117 22.09 -1.35 22.81
C LYS A 117 22.21 0.16 23.01
N ALA A 118 22.53 0.91 21.95
CA ALA A 118 22.73 2.35 21.99
C ALA A 118 21.62 3.12 21.26
N PHE A 119 20.55 2.42 20.87
CA PHE A 119 19.44 3.05 20.19
C PHE A 119 18.70 3.98 21.19
N PRO A 120 18.63 5.30 20.91
CA PRO A 120 18.15 6.26 21.89
C PRO A 120 16.68 6.04 22.24
N SER A 121 16.26 6.56 23.39
CA SER A 121 14.88 6.62 23.86
C SER A 121 13.89 7.28 22.86
N GLY A 122 14.39 7.89 21.78
CA GLY A 122 13.64 8.43 20.64
C GLY A 122 13.11 7.40 19.63
N ILE A 123 13.21 6.08 19.91
CA ILE A 123 12.53 5.01 19.15
C ILE A 123 11.07 5.32 18.85
N ASN A 124 10.38 5.89 19.84
CA ASN A 124 8.95 6.17 19.75
C ASN A 124 8.65 7.19 18.63
N GLU A 125 9.53 8.16 18.38
CA GLU A 125 9.36 9.13 17.31
C GLU A 125 9.50 8.48 15.92
N ILE A 126 10.47 7.58 15.77
CA ILE A 126 10.64 6.80 14.53
C ILE A 126 9.43 5.90 14.32
N HIS A 127 8.95 5.19 15.35
CA HIS A 127 7.76 4.34 15.22
C HIS A 127 6.52 5.13 14.84
N GLN A 128 6.22 6.22 15.56
CA GLN A 128 5.08 7.08 15.25
C GLN A 128 5.17 7.66 13.84
N PHE A 129 6.37 8.03 13.38
CA PHE A 129 6.58 8.45 12.00
C PHE A 129 6.27 7.33 11.02
N LEU A 130 6.85 6.15 11.22
CA LEU A 130 6.69 5.00 10.32
C LEU A 130 5.23 4.56 10.27
N ASP A 131 4.50 4.60 11.38
CA ASP A 131 3.07 4.31 11.43
C ASP A 131 2.29 5.28 10.53
N ARG A 132 2.50 6.60 10.65
CA ARG A 132 1.85 7.60 9.79
C ARG A 132 2.21 7.40 8.32
N PHE A 133 3.49 7.16 8.03
CA PHE A 133 4.00 6.93 6.69
C PHE A 133 3.37 5.68 6.06
N TYR A 134 3.36 4.56 6.78
CA TYR A 134 2.82 3.29 6.29
C TYR A 134 1.31 3.31 6.19
N MET A 135 0.58 3.93 7.14
CA MET A 135 -0.86 4.12 7.02
C MET A 135 -1.22 4.92 5.77
N SER A 136 -0.50 6.02 5.50
CA SER A 136 -0.76 6.75 4.27
C SER A 136 -0.35 5.99 3.01
N ARG A 137 0.72 5.18 3.06
CA ARG A 137 1.12 4.32 1.94
C ARG A 137 0.07 3.24 1.66
N ILE A 138 -0.52 2.63 2.69
CA ILE A 138 -1.63 1.69 2.55
C ILE A 138 -2.79 2.37 1.83
N GLY A 139 -3.16 3.59 2.23
CA GLY A 139 -4.21 4.36 1.56
C GLY A 139 -3.91 4.64 0.07
N ILE A 140 -2.67 5.02 -0.28
CA ILE A 140 -2.26 5.21 -1.68
C ILE A 140 -2.36 3.90 -2.47
N ARG A 141 -1.87 2.79 -1.90
CA ARG A 141 -1.92 1.46 -2.54
C ARG A 141 -3.35 0.97 -2.71
N MET A 142 -4.23 1.24 -1.75
CA MET A 142 -5.65 0.90 -1.84
C MET A 142 -6.31 1.66 -2.98
N LEU A 143 -6.05 2.96 -3.11
CA LEU A 143 -6.61 3.78 -4.18
C LEU A 143 -6.15 3.33 -5.58
N ILE A 144 -4.83 3.16 -5.77
CA ILE A 144 -4.29 2.68 -7.04
C ILE A 144 -4.79 1.27 -7.32
N GLY A 145 -4.73 0.39 -6.33
CA GLY A 145 -5.11 -1.01 -6.46
C GLY A 145 -6.59 -1.19 -6.79
N GLN A 146 -7.47 -0.42 -6.14
CA GLN A 146 -8.91 -0.44 -6.42
C GLN A 146 -9.20 -0.09 -7.87
N HIS A 147 -8.66 1.04 -8.34
CA HIS A 147 -8.85 1.49 -9.71
C HIS A 147 -8.31 0.47 -10.72
N VAL A 148 -7.11 -0.05 -10.48
CA VAL A 148 -6.50 -1.07 -11.33
C VAL A 148 -7.32 -2.37 -11.37
N ALA A 149 -7.87 -2.81 -10.24
CA ALA A 149 -8.64 -4.05 -10.17
C ALA A 149 -10.03 -3.92 -10.83
N LEU A 150 -10.58 -2.71 -10.96
CA LEU A 150 -11.83 -2.48 -11.69
C LEU A 150 -11.69 -2.65 -13.22
N HIS A 151 -10.46 -2.75 -13.72
CA HIS A 151 -10.13 -3.05 -15.12
C HIS A 151 -9.93 -4.54 -15.40
N ASP A 152 -10.15 -5.42 -14.41
CA ASP A 152 -10.07 -6.86 -14.62
C ASP A 152 -11.25 -7.33 -15.51
N PRO A 153 -10.99 -7.94 -16.68
CA PRO A 153 -12.06 -8.47 -17.52
C PRO A 153 -12.77 -9.69 -16.91
N ASP A 154 -12.16 -10.36 -15.94
CA ASP A 154 -12.71 -11.55 -15.27
C ASP A 154 -12.62 -11.41 -13.73
N PRO A 155 -13.38 -10.47 -13.14
CA PRO A 155 -13.32 -10.20 -11.71
C PRO A 155 -13.90 -11.37 -10.92
N GLU A 156 -13.27 -11.68 -9.78
CA GLU A 156 -13.76 -12.72 -8.87
C GLU A 156 -15.21 -12.43 -8.43
N PRO A 157 -16.13 -13.42 -8.47
CA PRO A 157 -17.50 -13.23 -8.03
C PRO A 157 -17.60 -12.72 -6.59
N GLY A 158 -18.40 -11.66 -6.38
CA GLY A 158 -18.54 -11.04 -5.07
C GLY A 158 -17.39 -10.12 -4.68
N VAL A 159 -16.46 -9.82 -5.59
CA VAL A 159 -15.40 -8.83 -5.38
C VAL A 159 -15.64 -7.60 -6.28
N ILE A 160 -15.49 -6.41 -5.69
CA ILE A 160 -15.56 -5.12 -6.39
C ILE A 160 -14.18 -4.46 -6.29
N GLY A 161 -13.38 -4.59 -7.35
CA GLY A 161 -11.98 -4.19 -7.33
C GLY A 161 -11.18 -4.99 -6.31
N LEU A 162 -10.87 -4.41 -5.16
CA LEU A 162 -10.18 -5.06 -4.03
C LEU A 162 -11.11 -5.38 -2.85
N ILE A 163 -12.40 -5.11 -2.96
CA ILE A 163 -13.35 -5.20 -1.85
C ILE A 163 -14.19 -6.47 -2.01
N ASN A 164 -14.05 -7.42 -1.09
CA ASN A 164 -14.88 -8.62 -1.05
C ASN A 164 -16.19 -8.33 -0.31
N THR A 165 -17.31 -8.37 -1.04
CA THR A 165 -18.66 -8.07 -0.54
C THR A 165 -19.26 -9.14 0.36
N ARG A 166 -18.56 -10.27 0.54
CA ARG A 166 -18.95 -11.39 1.41
C ARG A 166 -17.70 -12.02 2.04
N LEU A 167 -16.86 -11.20 2.67
CA LEU A 167 -15.64 -11.63 3.34
C LEU A 167 -15.97 -12.58 4.50
N SER A 168 -15.31 -13.74 4.53
CA SER A 168 -15.33 -14.64 5.70
C SER A 168 -14.06 -14.45 6.54
N PRO A 169 -14.15 -13.93 7.78
CA PRO A 169 -13.00 -13.83 8.67
C PRO A 169 -12.39 -15.18 9.01
N MET A 170 -13.23 -16.21 9.10
CA MET A 170 -12.79 -17.59 9.33
C MET A 170 -11.89 -18.06 8.19
N LEU A 171 -12.27 -17.82 6.93
CA LEU A 171 -11.46 -18.17 5.77
C LEU A 171 -10.14 -17.38 5.73
N VAL A 172 -10.21 -16.06 5.95
CA VAL A 172 -9.00 -15.20 5.96
C VAL A 172 -8.01 -15.66 7.04
N ALA A 173 -8.49 -15.95 8.24
CA ALA A 173 -7.65 -16.43 9.33
C ALA A 173 -7.04 -17.81 9.04
N ARG A 174 -7.80 -18.72 8.41
CA ARG A 174 -7.30 -20.03 7.99
C ARG A 174 -6.19 -19.91 6.95
N LEU A 175 -6.42 -19.17 5.87
CA LEU A 175 -5.44 -18.96 4.80
C LEU A 175 -4.15 -18.33 5.36
N ALA A 176 -4.27 -17.28 6.19
CA ALA A 176 -3.12 -16.66 6.83
C ALA A 176 -2.37 -17.63 7.76
N SER A 177 -3.10 -18.48 8.48
CA SER A 177 -2.51 -19.52 9.32
C SER A 177 -1.79 -20.59 8.49
N GLU A 178 -2.35 -20.99 7.36
CA GLU A 178 -1.75 -21.99 6.47
C GLU A 178 -0.45 -21.45 5.85
N ASP A 179 -0.46 -20.20 5.38
CA ASP A 179 0.74 -19.51 4.88
C ASP A 179 1.85 -19.46 5.95
N ALA A 180 1.51 -19.08 7.18
CA ALA A 180 2.45 -19.05 8.30
C ALA A 180 2.98 -20.45 8.65
N ARG A 181 2.12 -21.47 8.65
CA ARG A 181 2.51 -22.87 8.88
C ARG A 181 3.46 -23.37 7.79
N ALA A 182 3.23 -23.03 6.52
CA ALA A 182 4.12 -23.41 5.43
C ALA A 182 5.53 -22.84 5.60
N ILE A 183 5.64 -21.58 6.05
CA ILE A 183 6.94 -20.96 6.37
C ILE A 183 7.57 -21.67 7.57
N CYS A 184 6.84 -21.90 8.66
CA CYS A 184 7.38 -22.60 9.84
C CYS A 184 7.86 -24.02 9.52
N MET A 185 7.09 -24.77 8.74
CA MET A 185 7.48 -26.11 8.29
C MET A 185 8.78 -26.09 7.49
N ARG A 186 8.96 -25.09 6.62
CA ARG A 186 10.18 -24.94 5.82
C ARG A 186 11.40 -24.59 6.69
N GLU A 187 11.26 -23.68 7.64
CA GLU A 187 12.39 -23.20 8.45
C GLU A 187 12.74 -24.14 9.61
N TYR A 188 11.75 -24.80 10.22
CA TYR A 188 11.91 -25.55 11.48
C TYR A 188 11.51 -27.02 11.39
N GLY A 189 11.02 -27.50 10.25
CA GLY A 189 10.54 -28.88 10.06
C GLY A 189 9.26 -29.21 10.84
N SER A 190 8.64 -28.22 11.49
CA SER A 190 7.40 -28.38 12.27
C SER A 190 6.63 -27.06 12.32
N ALA A 191 5.32 -27.14 12.59
CA ALA A 191 4.48 -25.97 12.82
C ALA A 191 3.37 -26.29 13.85
N PRO A 192 3.05 -25.36 14.77
CA PRO A 192 2.05 -25.59 15.81
C PRO A 192 0.64 -25.56 15.23
N ASP A 193 -0.20 -26.53 15.62
CA ASP A 193 -1.60 -26.56 15.17
C ASP A 193 -2.36 -25.32 15.63
N VAL A 194 -3.19 -24.80 14.73
CA VAL A 194 -3.94 -23.56 14.96
C VAL A 194 -5.43 -23.86 14.92
N ASN A 195 -6.05 -23.74 16.10
CA ASN A 195 -7.50 -23.88 16.25
C ASN A 195 -8.15 -22.49 16.21
N ILE A 196 -9.00 -22.25 15.22
CA ILE A 196 -9.71 -20.98 15.03
C ILE A 196 -11.17 -21.16 15.47
N TYR A 197 -11.60 -20.35 16.42
CA TYR A 197 -12.95 -20.40 17.00
C TYR A 197 -13.77 -19.17 16.59
N GLY A 198 -15.09 -19.31 16.54
CA GLY A 198 -16.03 -18.25 16.16
C GLY A 198 -17.20 -18.79 15.33
N HIS A 199 -17.95 -17.90 14.70
CA HIS A 199 -19.01 -18.29 13.76
C HIS A 199 -18.40 -18.65 12.39
N PRO A 200 -18.44 -19.93 11.97
CA PRO A 200 -17.77 -20.37 10.75
C PRO A 200 -18.41 -19.79 9.48
N ASP A 201 -19.72 -19.57 9.51
CA ASP A 201 -20.51 -19.08 8.37
C ASP A 201 -20.70 -17.56 8.37
N PHE A 202 -20.09 -16.85 9.32
CA PHE A 202 -20.21 -15.39 9.40
C PHE A 202 -19.46 -14.73 8.23
N THR A 203 -20.17 -13.87 7.51
CA THR A 203 -19.62 -13.07 6.42
C THR A 203 -20.11 -11.63 6.47
N PHE A 204 -19.29 -10.68 6.00
CA PHE A 204 -19.68 -9.28 5.87
C PHE A 204 -19.04 -8.61 4.64
N PRO A 205 -19.59 -7.47 4.16
CA PRO A 205 -19.02 -6.74 3.02
C PRO A 205 -17.75 -5.93 3.30
#